data_AF-A0A2E9WPZ5-F1
#
_entry.id   AF-A0A2E9WPZ5-F1
#
_cell.length_a   1.000
_cell.length_b   1.000
_cell.length_c   1.000
_cell.angle_alpha   90.00
_cell.angle_beta   90.00
_cell.angle_gamma   90.00
#
_symmetry.space_group_name_H-M   'P 1'
#
loop_
_entity.id
_entity.type
_entity.pdbx_description
1 polymer ?
#
loop_
_entity_poly.entity_id
_entity_poly.type
_entity_poly.pdbx_seq_one_letter_code
_entity_poly.pdbx_strand_id
1 'polypeptide(L)'
;QECQHGIAAQDIKTKPVGSLIVASDSVHNLVDGIIIGVSYLISIEIGIATTLAIILHEIPQEISDFALLLHAGFTKTKALLLNFFSSLFAIVGVGIAFMFGSNSETFVPAIIAFAAGGFLYIAGSDLVPELHKTSDFKKSFQQFIAIILGIAIMFALLAFEM
;
A
#
# COMPACT_ATOMS: atom_id res chain seq x y z
N GLN A 1 20.68 -48.10 5.08
CA GLN A 1 19.53 -48.37 5.97
C GLN A 1 19.59 -47.32 7.07
N GLU A 2 19.22 -46.07 6.79
CA GLU A 2 17.85 -45.50 6.78
C GLU A 2 17.13 -45.53 8.14
N CYS A 3 16.79 -44.33 8.64
CA CYS A 3 15.48 -43.88 9.15
C CYS A 3 15.67 -42.50 9.85
N GLN A 4 15.52 -41.37 9.15
CA GLN A 4 14.27 -40.59 9.07
C GLN A 4 13.56 -40.38 10.42
N HIS A 5 13.82 -39.21 11.03
CA HIS A 5 12.88 -38.41 11.80
C HIS A 5 12.97 -37.02 11.15
N GLY A 6 12.04 -36.57 10.31
CA GLY A 6 10.62 -36.49 10.63
C GLY A 6 10.30 -35.18 11.35
N ILE A 7 10.90 -34.05 10.95
CA ILE A 7 10.33 -32.74 11.26
C ILE A 7 9.33 -32.44 10.15
N ALA A 8 8.07 -32.63 10.51
CA ALA A 8 6.89 -32.43 9.70
C ALA A 8 7.02 -31.19 8.81
N ALA A 9 6.71 -31.39 7.53
CA ALA A 9 6.34 -30.33 6.61
C ALA A 9 5.38 -29.38 7.33
N GLN A 10 5.86 -28.18 7.64
CA GLN A 10 4.99 -27.07 7.95
C GLN A 10 4.33 -26.72 6.61
N ASP A 11 3.18 -27.35 6.36
CA ASP A 11 2.22 -26.99 5.33
C ASP A 11 1.61 -25.64 5.74
N ILE A 12 2.46 -24.60 5.72
CA ILE A 12 2.04 -23.24 6.00
C ILE A 12 1.16 -22.86 4.83
N LYS A 13 -0.08 -22.46 5.14
CA LYS A 13 -0.98 -21.69 4.30
C LYS A 13 -0.24 -20.49 3.66
N THR A 14 0.52 -20.73 2.62
CA THR A 14 1.38 -19.78 1.89
C THR A 14 0.59 -18.98 0.85
N LYS A 15 -0.57 -19.52 0.44
CA LYS A 15 -1.44 -18.91 -0.57
C LYS A 15 -2.27 -17.69 -0.10
N PRO A 16 -2.83 -17.62 1.12
CA PRO A 16 -3.69 -16.51 1.53
C PRO A 16 -2.95 -15.17 1.61
N VAL A 17 -1.72 -15.16 2.13
CA VAL A 17 -0.96 -13.91 2.32
C VAL A 17 -0.57 -13.30 0.97
N GLY A 18 -0.09 -14.11 0.02
CA GLY A 18 0.22 -13.62 -1.33
C GLY A 18 -1.01 -13.09 -2.07
N SER A 19 -2.17 -13.73 -1.92
CA SER A 19 -3.42 -13.22 -2.50
C SER A 19 -3.90 -11.92 -1.85
N LEU A 20 -3.68 -11.75 -0.54
CA LEU A 20 -4.01 -10.51 0.17
C LEU A 20 -3.11 -9.35 -0.29
N ILE A 21 -1.80 -9.59 -0.46
CA ILE A 21 -0.85 -8.59 -0.99
C ILE A 21 -1.33 -8.10 -2.35
N VAL A 22 -1.54 -9.00 -3.31
CA VAL A 22 -1.96 -8.62 -4.67
C VAL A 22 -3.32 -7.90 -4.66
N ALA A 23 -4.27 -8.33 -3.84
CA ALA A 23 -5.58 -7.69 -3.75
C ALA A 23 -5.49 -6.28 -3.15
N SER A 24 -4.73 -6.12 -2.06
CA SER A 24 -4.49 -4.83 -1.43
C SER A 24 -3.78 -3.87 -2.39
N ASP A 25 -2.73 -4.34 -3.04
CA ASP A 25 -1.94 -3.57 -4.00
C ASP A 25 -2.75 -3.19 -5.25
N SER A 26 -3.63 -4.06 -5.75
CA SER A 26 -4.55 -3.72 -6.85
C SER A 26 -5.51 -2.58 -6.47
N VAL A 27 -6.02 -2.58 -5.24
CA VAL A 27 -6.91 -1.52 -4.74
C VAL A 27 -6.12 -0.23 -4.51
N HIS A 28 -4.89 -0.31 -4.01
CA HIS A 28 -4.00 0.84 -3.83
C HIS A 28 -3.71 1.51 -5.18
N ASN A 29 -3.22 0.73 -6.15
CA ASN A 29 -2.97 1.18 -7.51
C ASN A 29 -4.20 1.81 -8.16
N LEU A 30 -5.39 1.24 -7.95
CA LEU A 30 -6.64 1.82 -8.43
C LEU A 30 -6.88 3.22 -7.87
N VAL A 31 -6.73 3.40 -6.55
CA VAL A 31 -6.92 4.68 -5.86
C VAL A 31 -5.87 5.70 -6.34
N ASP A 32 -4.61 5.30 -6.46
CA ASP A 32 -3.53 6.14 -6.97
C ASP A 32 -3.83 6.64 -8.38
N GLY A 33 -4.30 5.75 -9.26
CA GLY A 33 -4.78 6.10 -10.58
C GLY A 33 -5.89 7.15 -10.56
N ILE A 34 -6.86 7.01 -9.63
CA ILE A 34 -7.94 7.99 -9.48
C ILE A 34 -7.37 9.34 -9.03
N ILE A 35 -6.46 9.35 -8.07
CA ILE A 35 -5.83 10.57 -7.55
C ILE A 35 -5.03 11.27 -8.65
N ILE A 36 -4.28 10.54 -9.47
CA ILE A 36 -3.59 11.07 -10.67
C ILE A 36 -4.61 11.71 -11.61
N GLY A 37 -5.65 10.97 -12.01
CA GLY A 37 -6.65 11.46 -12.96
C GLY A 37 -7.37 12.72 -12.47
N VAL A 38 -7.79 12.74 -11.20
CA VAL A 38 -8.43 13.91 -10.56
C VAL A 38 -7.48 15.10 -10.53
N SER A 39 -6.20 14.88 -10.20
CA SER A 39 -5.21 15.95 -10.14
C SER A 39 -5.06 16.68 -11.49
N TYR A 40 -5.05 15.92 -12.59
CA TYR A 40 -5.04 16.48 -13.95
C TYR A 40 -6.34 17.19 -14.34
N LEU A 41 -7.48 16.84 -13.74
CA LEU A 41 -8.73 17.59 -13.90
C LEU A 41 -8.71 18.94 -13.18
N ILE A 42 -7.92 19.08 -12.11
CA ILE A 42 -7.76 20.34 -11.37
C ILE A 42 -6.80 21.29 -12.12
N SER A 43 -5.57 20.84 -12.41
CA SER A 43 -4.60 21.59 -13.21
C SER A 43 -3.46 20.69 -13.70
N ILE A 44 -2.74 21.14 -14.74
CA ILE A 44 -1.59 20.40 -15.28
C ILE A 44 -0.44 20.36 -14.27
N GLU A 45 -0.23 21.45 -13.52
CA GLU A 45 0.82 21.58 -12.53
C GLU A 45 0.61 20.60 -11.37
N ILE A 46 -0.62 20.52 -10.83
CA ILE A 46 -0.99 19.57 -9.77
C ILE A 46 -0.92 18.14 -10.31
N GLY A 47 -1.41 17.87 -11.52
CA GLY A 47 -1.33 16.56 -12.16
C GLY A 47 0.11 16.02 -12.24
N ILE A 48 1.06 16.85 -12.70
CA ILE A 48 2.48 16.49 -12.78
C ILE A 48 3.06 16.25 -11.37
N ALA A 49 2.80 17.16 -10.43
CA ALA A 49 3.30 17.03 -9.05
C ALA A 49 2.81 15.74 -8.39
N THR A 50 1.52 15.43 -8.48
CA THR A 50 0.91 14.22 -7.93
C THR A 50 1.47 12.96 -8.57
N THR A 51 1.63 12.95 -9.90
CA THR A 51 2.18 11.79 -10.62
C THR A 51 3.60 11.49 -10.16
N LEU A 52 4.44 12.52 -10.03
CA LEU A 52 5.81 12.35 -9.52
C LEU A 52 5.81 11.86 -8.06
N ALA A 53 4.94 12.41 -7.22
CA ALA A 53 4.81 11.99 -5.83
C ALA A 53 4.41 10.51 -5.69
N ILE A 54 3.48 10.04 -6.54
CA ILE A 54 3.04 8.64 -6.57
C ILE A 54 4.15 7.72 -7.06
N ILE A 55 4.80 8.05 -8.18
CA ILE A 55 5.95 7.27 -8.68
C ILE A 55 7.02 7.08 -7.59
N LEU A 56 7.28 8.13 -6.80
CA LEU A 56 8.31 8.09 -5.76
C LEU A 56 8.00 7.10 -4.63
N HIS A 57 6.74 6.90 -4.25
CA HIS A 57 6.39 5.93 -3.20
C HIS A 57 5.97 4.57 -3.74
N GLU A 58 5.55 4.47 -5.00
CA GLU A 58 5.25 3.19 -5.63
C GLU A 58 6.50 2.36 -5.96
N ILE A 59 7.61 2.99 -6.35
CA ILE A 59 8.85 2.24 -6.61
C ILE A 59 9.30 1.44 -5.36
N PRO A 60 9.39 2.05 -4.15
CA PRO A 60 9.64 1.31 -2.91
C PRO A 60 8.58 0.26 -2.58
N GLN A 61 7.29 0.59 -2.77
CA GLN A 61 6.16 -0.30 -2.44
C GLN A 61 6.20 -1.57 -3.28
N GLU A 62 6.35 -1.45 -4.59
CA GLU A 62 6.42 -2.58 -5.51
C GLU A 62 7.65 -3.47 -5.27
N ILE A 63 8.78 -2.87 -4.88
CA ILE A 63 9.97 -3.65 -4.46
C ILE A 63 9.67 -4.46 -3.20
N SER A 64 8.95 -3.86 -2.23
CA SER A 64 8.53 -4.53 -1.00
C SER A 64 7.56 -5.67 -1.29
N ASP A 65 6.54 -5.44 -2.11
CA ASP A 65 5.53 -6.44 -2.43
C ASP A 65 6.11 -7.61 -3.22
N PHE A 66 7.04 -7.32 -4.14
CA PHE A 66 7.81 -8.36 -4.81
C PHE A 66 8.59 -9.23 -3.80
N ALA A 67 9.23 -8.62 -2.81
CA ALA A 67 9.95 -9.35 -1.76
C ALA A 67 9.00 -10.19 -0.88
N LEU A 68 7.82 -9.65 -0.54
CA LEU A 68 6.80 -10.36 0.23
C LEU A 68 6.20 -11.54 -0.55
N LEU A 69 5.96 -11.40 -1.86
CA LEU A 69 5.49 -12.49 -2.71
C LEU A 69 6.52 -13.61 -2.83
N LEU A 70 7.81 -13.28 -2.95
CA LEU A 70 8.88 -14.28 -2.88
C LEU A 70 8.88 -15.00 -1.53
N HIS A 71 8.71 -14.27 -0.43
CA HIS A 71 8.63 -14.84 0.91
C HIS A 71 7.41 -15.74 1.10
N ALA A 72 6.29 -15.40 0.44
CA ALA A 72 5.07 -16.21 0.40
C ALA A 72 5.20 -17.47 -0.49
N GLY A 73 6.37 -17.72 -1.10
CA GLY A 73 6.66 -18.93 -1.87
C GLY A 73 6.34 -18.84 -3.37
N PHE A 74 6.11 -17.64 -3.90
CA PHE A 74 5.92 -17.44 -5.34
C PHE A 74 7.28 -17.47 -6.06
N THR A 75 7.29 -17.94 -7.31
CA THR A 75 8.49 -17.85 -8.16
C THR A 75 8.73 -16.40 -8.59
N LYS A 76 9.98 -16.03 -8.87
CA LYS A 76 10.35 -14.67 -9.30
C LYS A 76 9.50 -14.15 -10.45
N THR A 77 9.31 -14.97 -11.49
CA THR A 77 8.49 -14.59 -12.64
C THR A 77 7.03 -14.37 -12.24
N LYS A 78 6.48 -15.22 -11.38
CA LYS A 78 5.08 -15.09 -10.95
C LYS A 78 4.87 -13.87 -10.05
N ALA A 79 5.79 -13.61 -9.12
CA ALA A 79 5.73 -12.43 -8.27
C ALA A 79 5.79 -11.14 -9.11
N LEU A 80 6.71 -11.07 -10.08
CA LEU A 80 6.86 -9.90 -10.95
C LEU A 80 5.63 -9.69 -11.86
N LEU A 81 5.05 -10.77 -12.38
CA LEU A 81 3.82 -10.68 -13.17
C LEU A 81 2.63 -10.23 -12.33
N LEU A 82 2.50 -10.72 -11.09
CA LEU A 82 1.40 -10.34 -10.21
C LEU A 82 1.46 -8.85 -9.86
N ASN A 83 2.63 -8.33 -9.48
CA ASN A 83 2.84 -6.89 -9.28
C ASN A 83 2.53 -6.09 -10.54
N PHE A 84 3.05 -6.51 -11.70
CA PHE A 84 2.75 -5.80 -12.95
C PHE A 84 1.24 -5.73 -13.25
N PHE A 85 0.50 -6.82 -13.01
CA PHE A 85 -0.94 -6.86 -13.24
C PHE A 85 -1.73 -6.04 -12.20
N SER A 86 -1.30 -5.95 -10.94
CA SER A 86 -1.92 -5.05 -9.96
C SER A 86 -1.68 -3.59 -10.32
N SER A 87 -0.49 -3.20 -10.79
CA SER A 87 -0.25 -1.80 -11.21
C SER A 87 -1.10 -1.35 -12.41
N LEU A 88 -1.60 -2.28 -13.24
CA LEU A 88 -2.55 -1.93 -14.32
C LEU A 88 -3.88 -1.35 -13.79
N PHE A 89 -4.24 -1.61 -12.53
CA PHE A 89 -5.43 -1.00 -11.93
C PHE A 89 -5.31 0.52 -11.83
N ALA A 90 -4.10 1.09 -11.79
CA ALA A 90 -3.92 2.55 -11.86
C ALA A 90 -4.47 3.14 -13.16
N ILE A 91 -4.30 2.45 -14.29
CA ILE A 91 -4.87 2.90 -15.58
C ILE A 91 -6.40 2.89 -15.52
N VAL A 92 -6.98 1.87 -14.90
CA VAL A 92 -8.44 1.79 -14.67
C VAL A 92 -8.90 2.95 -13.79
N GLY A 93 -8.15 3.26 -12.74
CA GLY A 93 -8.42 4.37 -11.83
C GLY A 93 -8.43 5.73 -12.54
N VAL A 94 -7.43 5.98 -13.39
CA VAL A 94 -7.39 7.18 -14.23
C VAL A 94 -8.64 7.26 -15.12
N GLY A 95 -9.03 6.14 -15.76
CA GLY A 95 -10.25 6.06 -16.57
C GLY A 95 -11.50 6.42 -15.78
N ILE A 96 -11.65 5.89 -14.57
CA ILE A 96 -12.75 6.21 -13.65
C ILE A 96 -12.75 7.70 -13.29
N ALA A 97 -11.58 8.28 -12.98
CA ALA A 97 -11.47 9.70 -12.66
C ALA A 97 -11.93 10.59 -13.83
N PHE A 98 -11.56 10.28 -15.07
CA PHE A 98 -12.05 11.06 -16.23
C PHE A 98 -13.54 10.88 -16.51
N MET A 99 -14.11 9.70 -16.23
CA MET A 99 -15.55 9.45 -16.42
C MET A 99 -16.42 10.16 -15.37
N PHE A 100 -16.00 10.17 -14.11
CA PHE A 100 -16.83 10.62 -12.98
C PHE A 100 -16.34 11.90 -12.29
N GLY A 101 -15.05 12.23 -12.39
CA GLY A 101 -14.41 13.33 -11.67
C GLY A 101 -14.89 14.72 -12.08
N SER A 102 -15.35 14.91 -13.31
CA SER A 102 -15.95 16.18 -13.77
C SER A 102 -17.42 16.34 -13.40
N ASN A 103 -18.12 15.24 -13.08
CA ASN A 103 -19.57 15.19 -12.92
C ASN A 103 -20.04 14.97 -11.48
N SER A 104 -19.13 14.83 -10.51
CA SER A 104 -19.51 14.51 -9.14
C SER A 104 -18.61 15.17 -8.08
N GLU A 105 -19.18 16.13 -7.35
CA GLU A 105 -18.52 16.79 -6.21
C GLU A 105 -18.26 15.82 -5.04
N THR A 106 -18.98 14.70 -4.99
CA THR A 106 -18.95 13.74 -3.86
C THR A 106 -18.00 12.55 -4.09
N PHE A 107 -17.68 12.21 -5.34
CA PHE A 107 -16.96 10.97 -5.65
C PHE A 107 -15.51 10.99 -5.18
N VAL A 108 -14.81 12.09 -5.44
CA VAL A 108 -13.40 12.26 -5.03
C VAL A 108 -13.26 12.23 -3.50
N PRO A 109 -14.02 13.02 -2.71
CA PRO A 109 -13.97 12.92 -1.25
C PRO A 109 -14.30 11.53 -0.71
N ALA A 110 -15.25 10.81 -1.33
CA ALA A 110 -15.63 9.47 -0.88
C ALA A 110 -14.50 8.45 -1.07
N ILE A 111 -13.77 8.52 -2.19
CA ILE A 111 -12.64 7.64 -2.45
C ILE A 111 -11.45 7.96 -1.54
N ILE A 112 -11.17 9.25 -1.30
CA ILE A 112 -10.15 9.66 -0.34
C ILE A 112 -10.49 9.15 1.07
N ALA A 113 -11.75 9.29 1.50
CA ALA A 113 -12.21 8.79 2.80
C ALA A 113 -12.10 7.26 2.90
N PHE A 114 -12.43 6.53 1.83
CA PHE A 114 -12.27 5.09 1.75
C PHE A 114 -10.79 4.66 1.87
N ALA A 115 -9.90 5.31 1.11
CA ALA A 115 -8.47 5.02 1.14
C ALA A 115 -7.83 5.33 2.50
N ALA A 116 -8.14 6.50 3.07
CA ALA A 116 -7.70 6.87 4.42
C ALA A 116 -8.20 5.87 5.48
N GLY A 117 -9.44 5.40 5.37
CA GLY A 117 -9.98 4.35 6.22
C GLY A 117 -9.24 3.02 6.09
N GLY A 118 -8.87 2.63 4.86
CA GLY A 118 -8.06 1.45 4.59
C GLY A 118 -6.67 1.49 5.24
N PHE A 119 -5.95 2.62 5.10
CA PHE A 119 -4.65 2.79 5.76
C PHE A 119 -4.76 2.78 7.29
N LEU A 120 -5.81 3.39 7.86
CA LEU A 120 -6.07 3.33 9.29
C LEU A 120 -6.34 1.89 9.76
N TYR A 121 -7.08 1.11 8.97
CA TYR A 121 -7.34 -0.30 9.27
C TYR A 121 -6.06 -1.12 9.28
N ILE A 122 -5.23 -1.03 8.22
CA ILE A 122 -3.95 -1.76 8.13
C ILE A 122 -3.01 -1.35 9.28
N ALA A 123 -2.91 -0.05 9.56
CA ALA A 123 -2.13 0.43 10.71
C ALA A 123 -2.63 -0.18 12.03
N GLY A 124 -3.95 -0.29 12.22
CA GLY A 124 -4.54 -0.87 13.43
C GLY A 124 -4.44 -2.39 13.52
N SER A 125 -4.65 -3.11 12.41
CA SER A 125 -4.73 -4.58 12.40
C SER A 125 -3.37 -5.26 12.28
N ASP A 126 -2.40 -4.60 11.65
CA ASP A 126 -1.12 -5.22 11.30
C ASP A 126 0.03 -4.55 12.06
N LEU A 127 0.10 -3.21 12.05
CA LEU A 127 1.20 -2.48 12.69
C LEU A 127 1.10 -2.51 14.22
N VAL A 128 -0.07 -2.25 14.81
CA VAL A 128 -0.26 -2.25 16.28
C VAL A 128 0.08 -3.62 16.90
N PRO A 129 -0.37 -4.77 16.37
CA PRO A 129 0.01 -6.07 16.92
C PRO A 129 1.50 -6.40 16.76
N GLU A 130 2.13 -5.97 15.66
CA GLU A 130 3.57 -6.19 15.44
C GLU A 130 4.42 -5.40 16.43
N LEU A 131 4.02 -4.16 16.75
CA LEU A 131 4.66 -3.36 17.81
C LEU A 131 4.59 -4.05 19.17
N HIS A 132 3.46 -4.68 19.50
CA HIS A 132 3.27 -5.42 20.75
C HIS A 132 4.09 -6.73 20.84
N LYS A 133 4.62 -7.27 19.74
CA LYS A 133 5.52 -8.44 19.78
C LYS A 133 6.91 -8.10 20.31
N THR A 134 7.31 -6.82 20.27
CA THR A 134 8.59 -6.39 20.85
C THR A 134 8.46 -6.26 22.37
N SER A 135 9.11 -7.17 23.12
CA SER A 135 9.06 -7.20 24.59
C SER A 135 10.07 -6.24 25.26
N ASP A 136 10.90 -5.56 24.47
CA ASP A 136 11.95 -4.66 24.95
C ASP A 136 11.44 -3.22 25.01
N PHE A 137 11.24 -2.73 26.24
CA PHE A 137 10.67 -1.42 26.53
C PHE A 137 11.39 -0.27 25.80
N LYS A 138 12.71 -0.37 25.61
CA LYS A 138 13.47 0.66 24.86
C LYS A 138 13.08 0.71 23.38
N LYS A 139 12.86 -0.46 22.76
CA LYS A 139 12.48 -0.55 21.35
C LYS A 139 11.05 -0.09 21.13
N SER A 140 10.12 -0.48 22.01
CA SER A 140 8.74 0.00 21.96
C SER A 140 8.66 1.52 22.13
N PHE A 141 9.48 2.10 23.01
CA PHE A 141 9.56 3.56 23.17
C PHE A 141 10.12 4.26 21.91
N GLN A 142 11.16 3.70 21.27
CA GLN A 142 11.68 4.22 20.00
C GLN A 142 10.65 4.15 18.88
N GLN A 143 9.90 3.05 18.76
CA GLN A 143 8.83 2.90 17.79
C GLN A 143 7.70 3.91 18.02
N PHE A 144 7.31 4.13 19.28
CA PHE A 144 6.30 5.13 19.63
C PHE A 144 6.74 6.55 19.24
N ILE A 145 7.99 6.92 19.52
CA ILE A 145 8.55 8.21 19.07
C ILE A 145 8.54 8.30 17.54
N ALA A 146 8.89 7.23 16.82
CA ALA A 146 8.89 7.23 15.36
C ALA A 146 7.47 7.48 14.79
N ILE A 147 6.43 6.91 15.38
CA ILE A 147 5.03 7.15 15.00
C ILE A 147 4.64 8.60 15.25
N ILE A 148 4.92 9.13 16.44
CA ILE A 148 4.65 10.53 16.79
C ILE A 148 5.37 11.48 15.82
N LEU A 149 6.63 11.18 15.48
CA LEU A 149 7.42 11.97 14.54
C LEU A 149 6.79 11.94 13.14
N GLY A 150 6.35 10.76 12.67
CA GLY A 150 5.64 10.63 11.40
C GLY A 150 4.36 11.47 11.35
N ILE A 151 3.54 11.40 12.39
CA ILE A 151 2.32 12.23 12.52
C ILE A 151 2.68 13.73 12.51
N ALA A 152 3.71 14.13 13.26
CA ALA A 152 4.15 15.52 13.32
C ALA A 152 4.64 16.03 11.95
N ILE A 153 5.36 15.22 11.19
CA ILE A 153 5.80 15.55 9.82
C ILE A 153 4.60 15.73 8.89
N MET A 154 3.62 14.81 8.94
CA MET A 154 2.40 14.92 8.13
C MET A 154 1.62 16.19 8.46
N PHE A 155 1.49 16.52 9.75
CA PHE A 155 0.82 17.74 10.19
C PHE A 155 1.58 19.01 9.79
N ALA A 156 2.92 18.98 9.83
CA ALA A 156 3.75 20.09 9.39
C ALA A 156 3.59 20.34 7.88
N LEU A 157 3.58 19.28 7.05
CA LEU A 157 3.34 19.39 5.61
C LEU A 157 1.99 20.03 5.31
N LEU A 158 0.92 19.59 6.00
CA LEU A 158 -0.41 20.19 5.87
C LEU A 158 -0.40 21.69 6.23
N ALA A 159 0.33 22.08 7.26
CA ALA A 159 0.46 23.48 7.68
C ALA A 159 1.32 24.34 6.74
N PHE A 160 2.16 23.73 5.90
CA PHE A 160 2.90 24.44 4.84
C PHE A 160 2.08 24.64 3.57
N GLU A 161 1.08 23.79 3.35
CA GLU A 161 0.22 23.79 2.16
C GLU A 161 -1.02 24.71 2.31
N MET A 162 -1.38 25.04 3.55
CA MET A 162 -2.45 25.98 3.95
C MET A 162 -1.93 27.40 4.20
#